data_AF-A0A7X0DNS3-F1
#
_entry.id   AF-A0A7X0DNS3-F1
#
_cell.length_a   1.000
_cell.length_b   1.000
_cell.length_c   1.000
_cell.angle_alpha   90.00
_cell.angle_beta   90.00
_cell.angle_gamma   90.00
#
_symmetry.space_group_name_H-M   'P 1'
#
loop_
_entity.id
_entity.type
_entity.pdbx_description
1 polymer ?
#
loop_
_entity_poly.entity_id
_entity_poly.type
_entity_poly.pdbx_seq_one_letter_code
_entity_poly.pdbx_strand_id
1 'polypeptide(L)' 'MSLILTPNIPTPDDFYEKLIETHRGLTDEQSRDVNCKLVLLLANHIGDLPVLEQALAVARDGYE' A
#
# COMPACT_ATOMS: atom_id res chain seq x y z
N MET A 1 -15.55 -4.43 7.16
CA MET A 1 -15.04 -3.08 7.50
C MET A 1 -15.18 -2.20 6.25
N SER A 2 -15.09 -0.87 6.35
CA SER A 2 -15.09 0.01 5.16
C SER A 2 -13.67 0.48 4.86
N LEU A 3 -13.36 0.72 3.58
CA LEU A 3 -12.05 1.25 3.17
C LEU A 3 -11.81 2.64 3.78
N ILE A 4 -10.61 2.87 4.32
CA ILE A 4 -10.19 4.17 4.86
C ILE A 4 -9.35 4.88 3.79
N LEU A 5 -9.82 6.04 3.34
CA LEU A 5 -9.16 6.86 2.30
C LEU A 5 -8.52 8.14 2.87
N THR A 6 -8.71 8.39 4.16
CA THR A 6 -8.09 9.49 4.90
C THR A 6 -6.78 9.04 5.56
N PRO A 7 -5.90 9.98 5.95
CA PRO A 7 -4.69 9.65 6.69
C PRO A 7 -4.99 8.78 7.92
N ASN A 8 -4.40 7.59 7.98
CA ASN A 8 -4.63 6.59 9.02
C ASN A 8 -3.33 6.06 9.66
N ILE A 9 -2.18 6.67 9.33
CA ILE A 9 -0.88 6.34 9.91
C ILE A 9 -0.57 7.38 11.00
N PRO A 10 -0.42 6.98 12.28
CA PRO A 10 -0.16 7.93 13.38
C PRO A 10 1.12 8.76 13.22
N THR A 11 2.18 8.14 12.69
CA THR A 11 3.49 8.75 12.45
C THR A 11 3.87 8.56 10.97
N PRO A 12 3.26 9.34 10.06
CA PRO A 12 3.43 9.13 8.63
C PRO A 12 4.89 9.31 8.21
N ASP A 13 5.61 10.26 8.79
CA ASP A 13 7.01 10.55 8.49
C ASP A 13 7.93 9.34 8.74
N ASP A 14 7.79 8.70 9.91
CA ASP A 14 8.57 7.50 10.27
C ASP A 14 8.32 6.35 9.29
N PHE A 15 7.05 6.17 8.88
CA PHE A 15 6.70 5.15 7.90
C PHE A 15 7.27 5.47 6.52
N TYR A 16 7.15 6.72 6.06
CA TYR A 16 7.71 7.15 4.77
C TYR A 16 9.23 7.00 4.72
N GLU A 17 9.94 7.33 5.80
CA GLU A 17 11.39 7.09 5.89
C GLU A 17 11.70 5.60 5.67
N LYS A 18 11.03 4.71 6.42
CA LYS A 18 11.26 3.27 6.33
C LYS A 18 10.90 2.69 4.96
N LEU A 19 9.85 3.23 4.32
CA LEU A 19 9.49 2.88 2.96
C LEU A 19 10.62 3.27 2.00
N ILE A 20 11.10 4.52 2.03
CA ILE A 20 12.21 4.98 1.19
C ILE A 20 13.47 4.14 1.40
N GLU A 21 13.80 3.84 2.67
CA GLU A 21 14.94 2.99 3.00
C GLU A 21 14.82 1.59 2.41
N THR A 22 13.62 1.00 2.39
CA THR A 22 13.34 -0.32 1.80
C THR A 22 13.65 -0.36 0.31
N HIS A 23 13.49 0.76 -0.40
CA HIS A 23 13.77 0.87 -1.83
C HIS A 23 15.20 1.32 -2.16
N ARG A 24 16.01 1.71 -1.16
CA ARG A 24 17.35 2.25 -1.38
C ARG A 24 18.27 1.21 -2.05
N GLY A 25 18.87 1.60 -3.18
CA GLY A 25 19.81 0.75 -3.91
C GLY A 25 19.17 -0.28 -4.85
N LEU A 26 17.84 -0.30 -4.94
CA LEU A 26 17.11 -1.13 -5.90
C LEU A 26 17.01 -0.45 -7.27
N THR A 27 16.97 -1.26 -8.33
CA THR A 27 16.53 -0.78 -9.65
C THR A 27 15.03 -0.51 -9.67
N ASP A 28 14.54 0.20 -10.67
CA ASP A 28 13.10 0.44 -10.84
C ASP A 28 12.29 -0.86 -10.91
N GLU A 29 12.82 -1.89 -11.57
CA GLU A 29 12.16 -3.20 -11.65
C GLU A 29 12.09 -3.91 -10.29
N GLN A 30 13.19 -3.91 -9.54
CA GLN A 30 13.21 -4.46 -8.18
C GLN A 30 12.29 -3.69 -7.23
N SER A 31 12.26 -2.36 -7.36
CA SER A 31 11.38 -1.48 -6.60
C SER A 31 9.90 -1.80 -6.86
N ARG A 32 9.54 -2.08 -8.12
CA ARG A 32 8.18 -2.53 -8.49
C ARG A 32 7.84 -3.89 -7.89
N ASP A 33 8.78 -4.85 -7.89
CA ASP A 33 8.58 -6.17 -7.27
C ASP A 33 8.35 -6.06 -5.75
N VAL A 34 9.13 -5.21 -5.06
CA VAL A 34 8.90 -4.89 -3.64
C VAL A 34 7.50 -4.33 -3.41
N ASN A 35 7.05 -3.39 -4.24
CA ASN A 35 5.70 -2.83 -4.13
C ASN A 35 4.61 -3.89 -4.34
N CYS A 36 4.74 -4.76 -5.33
CA CYS A 36 3.80 -5.86 -5.55
C CYS A 36 3.72 -6.80 -4.34
N LYS A 37 4.88 -7.18 -3.78
CA LYS A 37 4.94 -8.02 -2.57
C LYS A 37 4.31 -7.33 -1.37
N LEU A 38 4.61 -6.05 -1.15
CA LEU A 38 4.04 -5.26 -0.06
C LEU A 38 2.51 -5.19 -0.16
N VAL A 39 1.97 -4.92 -1.35
CA VAL A 39 0.51 -4.91 -1.59
C VAL A 39 -0.12 -6.26 -1.20
N LEU A 40 0.47 -7.38 -1.62
CA LEU A 40 -0.05 -8.72 -1.28
C LEU A 40 0.04 -9.02 0.23
N LEU A 41 1.13 -8.63 0.88
CA LEU A 41 1.29 -8.80 2.34
C LEU A 41 0.25 -7.99 3.11
N LEU A 42 0.02 -6.74 2.72
CA LEU A 42 -0.99 -5.87 3.34
C LEU A 42 -2.40 -6.38 3.05
N ALA A 43 -2.69 -6.86 1.84
CA ALA A 43 -3.98 -7.46 1.51
C ALA A 43 -4.26 -8.70 2.37
N ASN A 44 -3.26 -9.55 2.58
CA ASN A 44 -3.36 -10.69 3.49
C ASN A 44 -3.55 -10.27 4.95
N HIS A 45 -2.89 -9.21 5.39
CA HIS A 45 -3.08 -8.66 6.74
C HIS A 45 -4.49 -8.09 6.95
N ILE A 46 -5.09 -7.45 5.94
CA ILE A 46 -6.46 -6.93 5.97
C ILE A 46 -7.48 -8.07 6.03
N GLY A 47 -7.35 -9.08 5.16
CA GLY A 47 -8.17 -10.31 5.19
C GLY A 47 -9.68 -10.13 4.90
N ASP A 48 -10.14 -8.92 4.61
CA ASP A 48 -11.56 -8.57 4.38
C ASP A 48 -11.79 -8.30 2.88
N LEU A 49 -12.35 -9.29 2.17
CA LEU A 49 -12.58 -9.23 0.72
C LEU A 49 -13.37 -7.99 0.28
N PRO A 50 -14.51 -7.62 0.90
CA PRO A 50 -15.20 -6.36 0.62
C PRO A 50 -14.34 -5.10 0.69
N VAL A 51 -13.39 -5.02 1.62
CA VAL A 51 -12.44 -3.90 1.72
C VAL A 51 -11.45 -3.93 0.56
N LEU A 52 -10.95 -5.11 0.21
CA LEU A 52 -10.01 -5.31 -0.89
C LEU A 52 -10.67 -4.97 -2.25
N GLU A 53 -11.93 -5.34 -2.47
CA GLU A 53 -12.67 -5.00 -3.68
C GLU A 53 -12.86 -3.49 -3.83
N GLN A 54 -13.20 -2.79 -2.74
CA GLN A 54 -13.26 -1.33 -2.72
C GLN A 54 -11.89 -0.71 -3.04
N ALA A 55 -10.82 -1.24 -2.45
CA ALA A 55 -9.46 -0.74 -2.70
C ALA A 55 -9.04 -0.92 -4.16
N LEU A 56 -9.36 -2.06 -4.77
CA LEU A 56 -9.08 -2.35 -6.18
C LEU A 56 -9.88 -1.44 -7.12
N ALA A 57 -11.14 -1.18 -6.82
CA ALA A 57 -11.97 -0.26 -7.60
C ALA A 57 -11.38 1.16 -7.57
N VAL A 58 -11.09 1.69 -6.37
CA VAL A 58 -10.49 3.02 -6.21
C VAL A 58 -9.12 3.12 -6.87
N ALA A 59 -8.27 2.09 -6.74
CA ALA A 59 -6.95 2.10 -7.35
C ALA A 59 -6.98 2.09 -8.89
N ARG A 60 -8.03 1.48 -9.49
CA ARG A 60 -8.21 1.42 -10.94
C ARG A 60 -8.78 2.72 -11.52
N ASP A 61 -9.81 3.26 -10.86
CA ASP A 61 -10.59 4.37 -11.40
C ASP A 61 -10.06 5.74 -10.93
N GLY A 62 -9.18 5.75 -9.93
CA GLY A 62 -8.66 6.95 -9.29
C GLY A 62 -9.56 7.41 -8.14
N TYR A 63 -9.01 8.26 -7.27
CA TYR A 63 -9.75 8.95 -6.21
C TYR A 63 -9.68 10.45 -6.50
N GLU A 64 -10.84 11.08 -6.72
CA GLU A 64 -10.96 12.56 -6.84
C GLU A 64 -10.91 13.25 -5.48
#